data_AF-A0A359M0N2-F1
#
_entry.id   AF-A0A359M0N2-F1
#
_cell.length_a   1.000
_cell.length_b   1.000
_cell.length_c   1.000
_cell.angle_alpha   90.00
_cell.angle_beta   90.00
_cell.angle_gamma   90.00
#
_symmetry.space_group_name_H-M   'P 1'
#
loop_
_entity.id
_entity.type
_entity.pdbx_description
1 polymer ?
#
loop_
_entity_poly.entity_id
_entity_poly.type
_entity_poly.pdbx_seq_one_letter_code
_entity_poly.pdbx_strand_id
1 'polypeptide(L)' 'GPFAGIIATKEKYLRQLPGRLVGETRDSEGRRAFCLTLSTREQ' A
#
# COMPACT_ATOMS: atom_id res chain seq x y z
N GLY A 1 11.54 20.00 7.87
CA GLY A 1 12.42 18.84 7.63
C GLY A 1 11.65 17.78 6.87
N PRO A 2 12.30 16.80 6.22
CA PRO A 2 11.58 15.67 5.63
C PRO A 2 11.12 14.77 6.78
N PHE A 3 9.88 14.96 7.20
CA PHE A 3 9.22 14.10 8.19
C PHE A 3 8.31 13.12 7.47
N ALA A 4 8.25 11.88 7.94
CA ALA A 4 7.26 10.94 7.46
C ALA A 4 5.88 11.36 7.97
N GLY A 5 5.03 11.85 7.07
CA GLY A 5 3.62 12.08 7.38
C GLY A 5 2.90 10.74 7.54
N ILE A 6 2.14 10.59 8.62
CA ILE A 6 1.33 9.39 8.87
C ILE A 6 -0.10 9.67 8.42
N ILE A 7 -0.65 8.80 7.58
CA ILE A 7 -2.02 8.87 7.09
C ILE A 7 -2.70 7.53 7.39
N ALA A 8 -3.84 7.58 8.07
CA ALA A 8 -4.67 6.40 8.37
C ALA A 8 -6.12 6.70 8.01
N THR A 9 -6.83 5.69 7.50
CA THR A 9 -8.27 5.79 7.18
C THR A 9 -8.98 4.49 7.49
N LYS A 10 -10.32 4.53 7.51
CA LYS A 10 -11.14 3.31 7.62
C LYS A 10 -11.04 2.51 6.32
N GLU A 11 -11.10 1.19 6.40
CA GLU A 11 -10.96 0.27 5.25
C GLU A 11 -11.86 0.63 4.05
N LYS A 12 -13.07 1.14 4.31
CA LYS A 12 -13.99 1.61 3.26
C LYS A 12 -13.42 2.69 2.34
N TYR A 13 -12.40 3.43 2.78
CA TYR A 13 -11.74 4.50 2.03
C TYR A 13 -10.36 4.09 1.49
N LEU A 14 -9.97 2.83 1.61
CA LEU A 14 -8.65 2.35 1.19
C LEU A 14 -8.37 2.62 -0.30
N ARG A 15 -9.42 2.65 -1.15
CA ARG A 15 -9.32 2.99 -2.58
C ARG A 15 -9.24 4.50 -2.87
N GLN A 16 -9.33 5.35 -1.86
CA GLN A 16 -9.25 6.81 -2.00
C GLN A 16 -8.03 7.42 -1.27
N LEU A 17 -7.35 6.64 -0.42
CA LEU A 17 -6.18 7.08 0.36
C LEU A 17 -4.95 7.41 -0.53
N PRO A 18 -4.46 8.64 -0.61
CA PRO A 18 -3.34 8.99 -1.49
C PRO A 18 -2.01 8.34 -1.05
N GLY A 19 -1.12 8.10 -2.01
CA GLY A 19 0.22 7.55 -1.78
C GLY A 19 0.32 6.04 -1.97
N ARG A 20 1.47 5.49 -1.58
CA ARG A 20 1.82 4.08 -1.77
C ARG A 20 1.38 3.24 -0.59
N LEU A 21 0.81 2.08 -0.89
CA LEU A 21 0.38 1.10 0.11
C LEU A 21 1.16 -0.20 -0.08
N VAL A 22 1.87 -0.63 0.95
CA VAL A 22 2.51 -1.96 0.98
C VAL A 22 1.46 -2.98 1.39
N GLY A 23 1.30 -4.03 0.59
CA GLY A 23 0.46 -5.18 0.92
C GLY A 23 1.27 -6.47 0.97
N GLU A 24 0.83 -7.41 1.80
CA GLU A 24 1.35 -8.77 1.83
C GLU A 24 0.82 -9.56 0.62
N THR A 25 1.71 -10.30 -0.04
CA THR A 25 1.41 -11.19 -1.16
C THR A 25 2.25 -12.46 -1.07
N ARG A 26 2.14 -13.35 -2.05
CA ARG A 26 3.00 -14.53 -2.20
C ARG A 26 3.87 -14.40 -3.44
N ASP A 27 5.12 -14.84 -3.33
CA ASP A 27 6.01 -14.97 -4.48
C ASP A 27 5.67 -16.23 -5.32
N SER A 28 6.39 -16.42 -6.42
CA SER A 28 6.22 -17.58 -7.31
C SER A 28 6.52 -18.93 -6.64
N GLU A 29 7.22 -18.93 -5.51
CA GLU A 29 7.54 -20.12 -4.71
C GLU A 29 6.57 -20.28 -3.51
N GLY A 30 5.52 -19.47 -3.44
CA GLY A 30 4.50 -19.51 -2.39
C GLY A 30 4.95 -18.92 -1.05
N ARG A 31 6.12 -18.29 -0.98
CA ARG A 31 6.64 -17.64 0.22
C ARG A 31 6.00 -16.27 0.40
N ARG A 32 5.89 -15.84 1.66
CA ARG A 32 5.39 -14.52 2.00
C ARG A 32 6.29 -13.44 1.42
N ALA A 33 5.70 -12.51 0.68
CA ALA A 33 6.34 -11.37 0.05
C ALA A 33 5.53 -10.10 0.31
N PHE A 34 6.13 -8.94 0.06
CA PHE A 34 5.44 -7.65 0.18
C PHE A 34 5.62 -6.89 -1.12
N CYS A 35 4.53 -6.32 -1.64
CA CYS A 35 4.57 -5.49 -2.83
C CYS A 35 3.80 -4.20 -2.63
N LEU A 36 4.11 -3.20 -3.45
CA LEU A 36 3.26 -2.02 -3.55
C LEU A 36 1.96 -2.45 -4.23
N THR A 37 0.87 -2.35 -3.49
CA THR A 37 -0.47 -2.72 -3.91
C THR A 37 -1.28 -1.48 -4.26
N LEU A 38 -2.35 -1.68 -5.04
CA LEU A 38 -3.22 -0.59 -5.49
C LEU A 38 -2.48 0.50 -6.30
N SER A 39 -1.44 0.10 -7.04
CA SER A 39 -0.60 0.99 -7.84
C SER A 39 -1.34 1.71 -8.97
N THR A 40 -2.53 1.25 -9.37
CA THR A 40 -3.47 1.96 -10.29
C THR A 40 -4.02 3.27 -9.72
N ARG A 41 -3.61 3.64 -8.50
CA ARG A 41 -3.96 4.88 -7.81
C ARG A 41 -2.82 5.89 -7.81
N GLU A 42 -1.63 5.50 -8.25
CA GLU A 42 -0.57 6.45 -8.60
C GLU A 42 -0.76 6.87 -10.07
N GLN A 43 -0.58 8.17 -10.29
CA GLN A 43 -0.69 8.82 -11.60
C GLN A 43 0.37 8.32 -12.58
#